data_AF-A0A842Q9Q3-F1
#
_entry.id   AF-A0A842Q9Q3-F1
#
_cell.length_a   1.000
_cell.length_b   1.000
_cell.length_c   1.000
_cell.angle_alpha   90.00
_cell.angle_beta   90.00
_cell.angle_gamma   90.00
#
_symmetry.space_group_name_H-M   'P 1'
#
loop_
_entity.id
_entity.type
_entity.pdbx_description
1 polymer ?
#
loop_
_entity_poly.entity_id
_entity_poly.type
_entity_poly.pdbx_seq_one_letter_code
_entity_poly.pdbx_strand_id
1 'polypeptide(L)'
;MKKRSLVGILVAFLVLYVVFFGTPLIRIESKERVIEMKASDEDYSREVEIFLPAVEENEEGIMALLKVKLVEGEGKTLLEIDDISFLKNTQESIRVSKRVSEKVTNIETSNYDIIYSIDANASVIEGPSAGPAMAVATSFALLNESLNHSVIISGYLQEDGTVSKVSGILAKAEVAKKNSIKLFLVPLGQRAQVKTETRKVCETIGLTSYCETETTSKRVDIQEEIGIEVIEVGSISEALEYFIMN
;
A
#
# COMPACT_ATOMS: atom_id res chain seq x y z
N MET A 1 -2.96 -5.94 -90.14
CA MET A 1 -2.91 -6.72 -88.88
C MET A 1 -2.16 -6.03 -87.70
N LYS A 2 -1.98 -4.70 -87.64
CA LYS A 2 -1.21 -4.05 -86.55
C LYS A 2 -1.99 -3.18 -85.54
N LYS A 3 -3.26 -2.83 -85.77
CA LYS A 3 -4.03 -1.92 -84.88
C LYS A 3 -4.68 -2.60 -83.66
N ARG A 4 -5.03 -3.89 -83.74
CA ARG A 4 -5.72 -4.59 -82.63
C ARG A 4 -4.78 -4.97 -81.46
N SER A 5 -3.49 -5.20 -81.73
CA SER A 5 -2.50 -5.52 -80.70
C SER A 5 -2.08 -4.31 -79.86
N LEU A 6 -2.05 -3.10 -80.46
CA LEU A 6 -1.68 -1.87 -79.76
C LEU A 6 -2.71 -1.47 -78.69
N VAL A 7 -4.00 -1.64 -78.99
CA VAL A 7 -5.10 -1.33 -78.06
C VAL A 7 -5.07 -2.26 -76.84
N GLY A 8 -4.77 -3.55 -77.05
CA GLY A 8 -4.66 -4.51 -75.94
C GLY A 8 -3.53 -4.17 -74.96
N ILE A 9 -2.37 -3.73 -75.47
CA ILE A 9 -1.23 -3.33 -74.63
C ILE A 9 -1.55 -2.05 -73.84
N LEU A 10 -2.24 -1.09 -74.47
CA LEU A 10 -2.58 0.19 -73.84
C LEU A 10 -3.64 0.02 -72.74
N VAL A 11 -4.61 -0.88 -72.94
CA VAL A 11 -5.59 -1.26 -71.90
C VAL A 11 -4.90 -2.01 -70.76
N ALA A 12 -3.96 -2.92 -71.05
CA ALA A 12 -3.21 -3.64 -70.02
C ALA A 12 -2.39 -2.68 -69.13
N PHE A 13 -1.70 -1.70 -69.72
CA PHE A 13 -0.97 -0.68 -68.96
C PHE A 13 -1.89 0.21 -68.13
N LEU A 14 -3.06 0.56 -68.64
CA LEU A 14 -4.04 1.39 -67.92
C LEU A 14 -4.63 0.64 -66.72
N VAL A 15 -4.92 -0.66 -66.87
CA VAL A 15 -5.35 -1.51 -65.74
C VAL A 15 -4.23 -1.64 -64.71
N LEU A 16 -2.99 -1.84 -65.15
CA LEU A 16 -1.85 -1.99 -64.24
C LEU A 16 -1.55 -0.68 -63.49
N TYR A 17 -1.73 0.47 -64.14
CA TYR A 17 -1.62 1.79 -63.51
C TYR A 17 -2.73 2.02 -62.46
N VAL A 18 -3.98 1.64 -62.75
CA VAL A 18 -5.07 1.74 -61.77
C VAL A 18 -4.84 0.82 -60.57
N VAL A 19 -4.25 -0.36 -60.76
CA VAL A 19 -3.95 -1.29 -59.66
C VAL A 19 -2.74 -0.85 -58.84
N PHE A 20 -1.68 -0.33 -59.47
CA PHE A 20 -0.45 0.08 -58.77
C PHE A 20 -0.48 1.51 -58.21
N PHE A 21 -1.20 2.43 -58.85
CA PHE A 21 -1.23 3.85 -58.50
C PHE A 21 -2.64 4.37 -58.20
N GLY A 22 -3.70 3.63 -58.52
CA GLY A 22 -5.08 4.09 -58.45
C GLY A 22 -5.85 3.73 -57.18
N THR A 23 -5.34 2.84 -56.33
CA THR A 23 -5.87 2.71 -54.97
C THR A 23 -4.96 3.51 -54.04
N PRO A 24 -5.38 4.72 -53.58
CA PRO A 24 -4.80 5.21 -52.35
C PRO A 24 -5.06 4.11 -51.34
N LEU A 25 -4.00 3.50 -50.81
CA LEU A 25 -4.09 2.68 -49.61
C LEU A 25 -4.94 3.48 -48.65
N ILE A 26 -6.17 3.02 -48.42
CA ILE A 26 -7.06 3.60 -47.43
C ILE A 26 -6.35 3.30 -46.11
N ARG A 27 -5.46 4.20 -45.72
CA ARG A 27 -4.92 4.27 -44.38
C ARG A 27 -6.13 4.65 -43.56
N ILE A 28 -6.79 3.65 -42.98
CA ILE A 28 -7.78 3.85 -41.95
C ILE A 28 -6.99 4.43 -40.77
N GLU A 29 -6.78 5.73 -40.82
CA GLU A 29 -6.32 6.50 -39.68
C GLU A 29 -7.53 6.53 -38.75
N SER A 30 -7.58 5.55 -37.84
CA SER A 30 -8.54 5.52 -36.76
C SER A 30 -8.32 6.78 -35.94
N LYS A 31 -9.09 7.83 -36.25
CA LYS A 31 -9.17 9.02 -35.40
C LYS A 31 -9.67 8.55 -34.04
N GLU A 32 -8.75 8.37 -33.10
CA GLU A 32 -9.07 8.08 -31.71
C GLU A 32 -10.07 9.14 -31.26
N ARG A 33 -11.29 8.69 -30.98
CA ARG A 33 -12.32 9.53 -30.42
C ARG A 33 -11.98 9.65 -28.94
N VAL A 34 -11.11 10.60 -28.61
CA VAL A 34 -10.87 11.01 -27.23
C VAL A 34 -12.20 11.56 -26.72
N ILE A 35 -12.88 10.80 -25.88
CA ILE A 35 -14.03 11.30 -25.13
C ILE A 35 -13.44 12.17 -24.05
N GLU A 36 -13.40 13.48 -24.31
CA GLU A 36 -13.05 14.48 -23.31
C GLU A 36 -14.22 14.55 -22.32
N MET A 37 -14.12 13.75 -21.25
CA MET A 37 -15.09 13.78 -20.18
C MET A 37 -14.80 15.02 -19.34
N LYS A 38 -15.68 16.02 -19.42
CA LYS A 38 -15.65 17.14 -18.48
C LYS A 38 -15.87 16.57 -17.08
N ALA A 39 -14.81 16.57 -16.27
CA ALA A 39 -14.92 16.40 -14.84
C ALA A 39 -15.83 17.53 -14.32
N SER A 40 -16.96 17.17 -13.73
CA SER A 40 -17.80 18.14 -13.02
C SER A 40 -17.11 18.46 -11.70
N ASP A 41 -16.81 19.75 -11.54
CA ASP A 41 -16.23 20.37 -10.36
C ASP A 41 -17.15 20.23 -9.14
N GLU A 42 -16.74 19.36 -8.21
CA GLU A 42 -16.66 19.54 -6.75
C GLU A 42 -16.19 18.18 -6.20
N ASP A 43 -14.87 18.03 -5.98
CA ASP A 43 -14.29 16.81 -5.40
C ASP A 43 -14.69 16.76 -3.92
N TYR A 44 -15.93 16.33 -3.63
CA TYR A 44 -16.44 16.05 -2.29
C TYR A 44 -15.81 14.75 -1.73
N SER A 45 -14.51 14.60 -1.96
CA SER A 45 -13.75 13.45 -1.51
C SER A 45 -13.18 13.71 -0.13
N ARG A 46 -13.26 12.68 0.71
CA ARG A 46 -12.65 12.70 2.03
C ARG A 46 -11.39 11.87 1.94
N GLU A 47 -10.28 12.45 2.34
CA GLU A 47 -8.98 11.80 2.26
C GLU A 47 -8.31 11.83 3.61
N VAL A 48 -7.82 10.66 4.04
CA VAL A 48 -7.06 10.50 5.27
C VAL A 48 -5.76 9.77 4.95
N GLU A 49 -4.67 10.29 5.50
CA GLU A 49 -3.34 9.70 5.37
C GLU A 49 -2.85 9.18 6.73
N ILE A 50 -2.24 8.00 6.74
CA ILE A 50 -1.63 7.41 7.94
C ILE A 50 -0.31 6.72 7.59
N PHE A 51 0.68 6.87 8.46
CA PHE A 51 1.95 6.17 8.31
C PHE A 51 1.84 4.69 8.69
N LEU A 52 2.45 3.83 7.87
CA LEU A 52 2.47 2.38 8.02
C LEU A 52 3.90 1.89 8.28
N PRO A 53 4.24 1.51 9.51
CA PRO A 53 5.52 0.90 9.77
C PRO A 53 5.51 -0.56 9.28
N ALA A 54 6.51 -0.92 8.47
CA ALA A 54 6.69 -2.27 7.93
C ALA A 54 8.14 -2.73 8.11
N VAL A 55 8.40 -3.98 7.71
CA VAL A 55 9.73 -4.60 7.77
C VAL A 55 10.01 -5.26 6.42
N GLU A 56 11.19 -5.01 5.87
CA GLU A 56 11.67 -5.62 4.62
C GLU A 56 12.24 -7.03 4.86
N GLU A 57 12.58 -7.74 3.77
CA GLU A 57 13.16 -9.10 3.85
C GLU A 57 14.50 -9.15 4.62
N ASN A 58 15.25 -8.05 4.64
CA ASN A 58 16.50 -7.91 5.38
C ASN A 58 16.31 -7.56 6.87
N GLU A 59 15.07 -7.62 7.38
CA GLU A 59 14.67 -7.24 8.74
C GLU A 59 14.77 -5.73 9.07
N GLU A 60 15.06 -4.88 8.08
CA GLU A 60 15.08 -3.43 8.27
C GLU A 60 13.67 -2.84 8.29
N GLY A 61 13.45 -1.90 9.21
CA GLY A 61 12.18 -1.18 9.31
C GLY A 61 12.06 -0.09 8.25
N ILE A 62 10.92 -0.04 7.57
CA ILE A 62 10.55 0.99 6.61
C ILE A 62 9.25 1.69 7.01
N MET A 63 9.06 2.92 6.52
CA MET A 63 7.81 3.65 6.69
C MET A 63 7.16 3.82 5.32
N ALA A 64 5.94 3.32 5.20
CA ALA A 64 5.06 3.59 4.07
C ALA A 64 3.99 4.62 4.47
N LEU A 65 3.31 5.18 3.49
CA LEU A 65 2.17 6.05 3.65
C LEU A 65 0.93 5.37 3.06
N LEU A 66 -0.11 5.21 3.86
CA LEU A 66 -1.42 4.80 3.38
C LEU A 66 -2.30 6.03 3.22
N LYS A 67 -2.94 6.14 2.07
CA LYS A 67 -4.01 7.08 1.77
C LYS A 67 -5.31 6.32 1.62
N VAL A 68 -6.35 6.79 2.29
CA VAL A 68 -7.72 6.29 2.13
C VAL A 68 -8.59 7.44 1.64
N LYS A 69 -9.11 7.29 0.42
CA LYS A 69 -10.00 8.25 -0.23
C LYS A 69 -11.41 7.69 -0.31
N LEU A 70 -12.38 8.44 0.18
CA LEU A 70 -13.81 8.16 0.03
C LEU A 70 -14.41 9.11 -1.01
N VAL A 71 -15.15 8.54 -1.95
CA VAL A 71 -15.91 9.27 -2.97
C VAL A 71 -17.32 8.70 -3.03
N GLU A 72 -18.31 9.53 -3.35
CA GLU A 72 -19.68 9.04 -3.60
C GLU A 72 -19.66 7.99 -4.72
N GLY A 73 -20.36 6.87 -4.51
CA GLY A 73 -20.27 5.73 -5.40
C GLY A 73 -21.25 4.61 -5.08
N GLU A 74 -20.89 3.39 -5.47
CA GLU A 74 -21.75 2.19 -5.42
C GLU A 74 -21.29 1.20 -4.34
N GLY A 75 -20.47 1.65 -3.40
CA GLY A 75 -19.97 0.82 -2.31
C GLY A 75 -18.75 -0.04 -2.67
N LYS A 76 -18.02 0.34 -3.72
CA LYS A 76 -16.84 -0.40 -4.19
C LYS A 76 -15.67 -0.25 -3.22
N THR A 77 -14.82 -1.26 -3.21
CA THR A 77 -13.54 -1.23 -2.49
C THR A 77 -12.44 -1.40 -3.52
N LEU A 78 -11.64 -0.37 -3.68
CA LEU A 78 -10.63 -0.24 -4.72
C LEU A 78 -9.24 -0.15 -4.06
N LEU A 79 -8.25 -0.72 -4.74
CA LEU A 79 -6.84 -0.63 -4.36
C LEU A 79 -6.12 -0.03 -5.56
N GLU A 80 -5.39 1.06 -5.33
CA GLU A 80 -4.46 1.63 -6.29
C GLU A 80 -3.19 0.77 -6.32
N ILE A 81 -2.79 0.35 -7.52
CA ILE A 81 -1.70 -0.62 -7.74
C ILE A 81 -0.74 0.00 -8.74
N ASP A 82 0.10 0.90 -8.25
CA ASP A 82 1.16 1.50 -9.06
C ASP A 82 2.49 0.78 -8.79
N ASP A 83 2.94 0.74 -7.52
CA ASP A 83 4.30 0.29 -7.17
C ASP A 83 4.37 -0.96 -6.26
N ILE A 84 3.25 -1.44 -5.71
CA ILE A 84 3.25 -2.57 -4.75
C ILE A 84 2.74 -3.85 -5.42
N SER A 85 3.52 -4.92 -5.29
CA SER A 85 3.12 -6.26 -5.70
C SER A 85 1.80 -6.67 -5.04
N PHE A 86 0.84 -7.11 -5.86
CA PHE A 86 -0.52 -7.48 -5.45
C PHE A 86 -0.51 -8.69 -4.51
N LEU A 87 -0.56 -8.45 -3.20
CA LEU A 87 -0.47 -9.48 -2.18
C LEU A 87 -1.85 -9.80 -1.62
N LYS A 88 -2.21 -11.10 -1.64
CA LYS A 88 -3.49 -11.63 -1.17
C LYS A 88 -3.84 -11.15 0.25
N ASN A 89 -2.85 -11.05 1.13
CA ASN A 89 -3.03 -10.66 2.54
C ASN A 89 -3.43 -9.18 2.68
N THR A 90 -3.02 -8.32 1.75
CA THR A 90 -3.39 -6.90 1.73
C THR A 90 -4.88 -6.74 1.40
N GLN A 91 -5.39 -7.52 0.44
CA GLN A 91 -6.82 -7.50 0.09
C GLN A 91 -7.70 -7.98 1.25
N GLU A 92 -7.28 -9.01 1.98
CA GLU A 92 -7.98 -9.47 3.17
C GLU A 92 -8.02 -8.36 4.22
N SER A 93 -6.88 -7.74 4.51
CA SER A 93 -6.77 -6.63 5.47
C SER A 93 -7.70 -5.47 5.10
N ILE A 94 -7.74 -5.07 3.83
CA ILE A 94 -8.64 -4.01 3.33
C ILE A 94 -10.11 -4.37 3.58
N ARG A 95 -10.53 -5.60 3.26
CA ARG A 95 -11.93 -6.04 3.43
C ARG A 95 -12.34 -6.08 4.90
N VAL A 96 -11.48 -6.61 5.77
CA VAL A 96 -11.72 -6.64 7.22
C VAL A 96 -11.77 -5.22 7.75
N SER A 97 -10.82 -4.37 7.36
CA SER A 97 -10.74 -2.97 7.80
C SER A 97 -12.00 -2.19 7.46
N LYS A 98 -12.52 -2.31 6.23
CA LYS A 98 -13.80 -1.70 5.83
C LYS A 98 -14.93 -2.12 6.77
N ARG A 99 -15.12 -3.43 6.98
CA ARG A 99 -16.23 -3.95 7.82
C ARG A 99 -16.11 -3.52 9.28
N VAL A 100 -14.89 -3.56 9.83
CA VAL A 100 -14.65 -3.10 11.21
C VAL A 100 -14.93 -1.60 11.31
N SER A 101 -14.49 -0.82 10.32
CA SER A 101 -14.73 0.64 10.29
C SER A 101 -16.22 0.97 10.26
N GLU A 102 -17.02 0.27 9.44
CA GLU A 102 -18.49 0.41 9.42
C GLU A 102 -19.10 0.10 10.79
N LYS A 103 -18.65 -0.97 11.46
CA LYS A 103 -19.15 -1.36 12.78
C LYS A 103 -18.82 -0.33 13.87
N VAL A 104 -17.58 0.15 13.92
CA VAL A 104 -17.14 1.07 15.00
C VAL A 104 -17.67 2.50 14.81
N THR A 105 -17.89 2.93 13.56
CA THR A 105 -18.44 4.25 13.24
C THR A 105 -19.98 4.25 13.13
N ASN A 106 -20.59 3.07 12.95
CA ASN A 106 -22.01 2.91 12.62
C ASN A 106 -22.42 3.67 11.34
N ILE A 107 -21.50 3.76 10.36
CA ILE A 107 -21.71 4.38 9.05
C ILE A 107 -21.59 3.30 7.97
N GLU A 108 -22.62 3.13 7.16
CA GLU A 108 -22.60 2.22 6.01
C GLU A 108 -21.81 2.83 4.85
N THR A 109 -21.05 1.99 4.14
CA THR A 109 -20.25 2.41 2.98
C THR A 109 -20.94 2.12 1.65
N SER A 110 -22.22 1.73 1.65
CA SER A 110 -22.97 1.33 0.46
C SER A 110 -23.07 2.41 -0.63
N ASN A 111 -22.96 3.68 -0.24
CA ASN A 111 -22.99 4.84 -1.14
C ASN A 111 -21.60 5.48 -1.35
N TYR A 112 -20.52 4.82 -0.90
CA TYR A 112 -19.16 5.33 -1.03
C TYR A 112 -18.24 4.30 -1.65
N ASP A 113 -17.54 4.68 -2.72
CA ASP A 113 -16.39 3.92 -3.17
C ASP A 113 -15.18 4.32 -2.30
N ILE A 114 -14.49 3.32 -1.74
CA ILE A 114 -13.30 3.51 -0.90
C ILE A 114 -12.08 3.08 -1.69
N ILE A 115 -11.14 4.00 -1.87
CA ILE A 115 -9.88 3.80 -2.58
C ILE A 115 -8.75 3.78 -1.55
N TYR A 116 -7.99 2.69 -1.54
CA TYR A 116 -6.78 2.55 -0.73
C TYR A 116 -5.57 2.69 -1.65
N SER A 117 -4.65 3.57 -1.29
CA SER A 117 -3.40 3.78 -2.01
C SER A 117 -2.24 3.71 -1.03
N ILE A 118 -1.24 2.89 -1.32
CA ILE A 118 -0.08 2.73 -0.43
C ILE A 118 1.14 3.19 -1.21
N ASP A 119 1.78 4.24 -0.71
CA ASP A 119 3.04 4.74 -1.21
C ASP A 119 4.17 4.22 -0.31
N ALA A 120 5.13 3.54 -0.91
CA ALA A 120 6.24 2.92 -0.22
C ALA A 120 7.50 2.97 -1.08
N ASN A 121 8.59 3.48 -0.53
CA ASN A 121 9.92 3.35 -1.12
C ASN A 121 10.52 1.97 -0.80
N ALA A 122 9.79 0.90 -1.10
CA ALA A 122 10.17 -0.48 -0.85
C ALA A 122 9.72 -1.38 -2.00
N SER A 123 10.50 -2.42 -2.28
CA SER A 123 10.19 -3.33 -3.40
C SER A 123 9.03 -4.28 -3.10
N VAL A 124 8.83 -4.61 -1.82
CA VAL A 124 7.76 -5.50 -1.33
C VAL A 124 7.37 -5.08 0.08
N ILE A 125 6.08 -4.79 0.31
CA ILE A 125 5.50 -4.64 1.65
C ILE A 125 4.51 -5.78 1.86
N GLU A 126 4.92 -6.76 2.67
CA GLU A 126 4.14 -7.95 2.97
C GLU A 126 3.61 -7.95 4.40
N GLY A 127 2.34 -8.32 4.53
CA GLY A 127 1.79 -8.83 5.77
C GLY A 127 0.50 -8.14 6.22
N PRO A 128 -0.29 -8.82 7.05
CA PRO A 128 -1.56 -8.30 7.57
C PRO A 128 -1.39 -7.17 8.60
N SER A 129 -0.15 -6.77 8.92
CA SER A 129 0.13 -5.85 10.04
C SER A 129 -0.41 -4.43 9.88
N ALA A 130 -0.80 -4.06 8.65
CA ALA A 130 -1.40 -2.77 8.33
C ALA A 130 -2.92 -2.70 8.59
N GLY A 131 -3.57 -3.84 8.85
CA GLY A 131 -5.04 -3.90 9.03
C GLY A 131 -5.58 -2.87 10.03
N PRO A 132 -5.02 -2.74 11.25
CA PRO A 132 -5.49 -1.75 12.21
C PRO A 132 -5.34 -0.31 11.73
N ALA A 133 -4.24 0.02 11.04
CA ALA A 133 -4.02 1.36 10.50
C ALA A 133 -4.99 1.66 9.34
N MET A 134 -5.28 0.67 8.49
CA MET A 134 -6.31 0.77 7.46
C MET A 134 -7.69 1.01 8.07
N ALA A 135 -8.06 0.29 9.14
CA ALA A 135 -9.33 0.51 9.82
C ALA A 135 -9.42 1.89 10.48
N VAL A 136 -8.35 2.34 11.14
CA VAL A 136 -8.30 3.69 11.71
C VAL A 136 -8.48 4.75 10.62
N ALA A 137 -7.69 4.71 9.54
CA ALA A 137 -7.80 5.71 8.47
C ALA A 137 -9.19 5.69 7.81
N THR A 138 -9.76 4.51 7.56
CA THR A 138 -11.11 4.37 7.01
C THR A 138 -12.18 4.90 7.97
N SER A 139 -12.07 4.64 9.28
CA SER A 139 -12.97 5.21 10.29
C SER A 139 -12.93 6.75 10.30
N PHE A 140 -11.74 7.35 10.30
CA PHE A 140 -11.60 8.81 10.27
C PHE A 140 -12.15 9.42 8.97
N ALA A 141 -11.96 8.75 7.83
CA ALA A 141 -12.51 9.21 6.57
C ALA A 141 -14.05 9.11 6.53
N LEU A 142 -14.63 8.07 7.12
CA LEU A 142 -16.08 7.94 7.29
C LEU A 142 -16.67 9.02 8.21
N LEU A 143 -15.98 9.31 9.32
CA LEU A 143 -16.36 10.35 10.28
C LEU A 143 -16.12 11.77 9.73
N ASN A 144 -15.36 11.91 8.64
CA ASN A 144 -14.91 13.20 8.11
C ASN A 144 -14.11 14.01 9.15
N GLU A 145 -13.25 13.33 9.90
CA GLU A 145 -12.40 13.91 10.94
C GLU A 145 -10.93 13.85 10.56
N SER A 146 -10.15 14.79 11.07
CA SER A 146 -8.69 14.80 10.91
C SER A 146 -8.03 13.81 11.86
N LEU A 147 -7.03 13.09 11.37
CA LEU A 147 -6.28 12.09 12.13
C LEU A 147 -4.99 12.70 12.72
N ASN A 148 -4.64 12.30 13.95
CA ASN A 148 -3.36 12.66 14.56
C ASN A 148 -2.18 11.90 13.92
N HIS A 149 -1.49 12.53 12.99
CA HIS A 149 -0.35 11.94 12.26
C HIS A 149 0.90 11.68 13.14
N SER A 150 0.92 12.11 14.41
CA SER A 150 1.99 11.76 15.36
C SER A 150 1.80 10.40 16.03
N VAL A 151 0.69 9.71 15.73
CA VAL A 151 0.35 8.37 16.24
C VAL A 151 0.37 7.39 15.08
N ILE A 152 0.89 6.19 15.31
CA ILE A 152 0.78 5.08 14.36
C ILE A 152 0.37 3.80 15.09
N ILE A 153 -0.08 2.81 14.34
CA ILE A 153 -0.49 1.51 14.88
C ILE A 153 0.00 0.36 13.98
N SER A 154 0.37 -0.77 14.59
CA SER A 154 0.65 -2.02 13.88
C SER A 154 -0.02 -3.19 14.60
N GLY A 155 -0.54 -4.15 13.85
CA GLY A 155 -1.15 -5.36 14.43
C GLY A 155 -1.93 -6.16 13.39
N TYR A 156 -2.43 -7.33 13.76
CA TYR A 156 -3.31 -8.14 12.93
C TYR A 156 -4.75 -7.81 13.27
N LEU A 157 -5.51 -7.26 12.32
CA LEU A 157 -6.91 -6.94 12.56
C LEU A 157 -7.81 -8.15 12.34
N GLN A 158 -8.61 -8.48 13.35
CA GLN A 158 -9.66 -9.50 13.27
C GLN A 158 -11.03 -8.90 12.89
N GLU A 159 -11.92 -9.73 12.37
CA GLU A 159 -13.29 -9.35 11.93
C GLU A 159 -14.18 -8.81 13.07
N ASP A 160 -13.85 -9.11 14.32
CA ASP A 160 -14.50 -8.60 15.52
C ASP A 160 -13.93 -7.26 16.00
N GLY A 161 -12.88 -6.74 15.34
CA GLY A 161 -12.19 -5.51 15.71
C GLY A 161 -11.03 -5.69 16.68
N THR A 162 -10.69 -6.92 17.08
CA THR A 162 -9.54 -7.22 17.93
C THR A 162 -8.22 -6.98 17.20
N VAL A 163 -7.24 -6.40 17.90
CA VAL A 163 -5.87 -6.17 17.41
C VAL A 163 -4.92 -7.24 17.97
N SER A 164 -4.47 -8.13 17.10
CA SER A 164 -3.66 -9.30 17.43
C SER A 164 -2.18 -9.13 17.09
N LYS A 165 -1.37 -10.04 17.64
CA LYS A 165 0.10 -9.95 17.57
C LYS A 165 0.65 -10.06 16.15
N VAL A 166 1.74 -9.35 15.90
CA VAL A 166 2.52 -9.40 14.64
C VAL A 166 4.02 -9.44 14.90
N SER A 167 4.80 -9.74 13.86
CA SER A 167 6.26 -9.72 13.89
C SER A 167 6.83 -8.31 13.67
N GLY A 168 8.12 -8.18 13.96
CA GLY A 168 8.92 -7.01 13.56
C GLY A 168 8.62 -5.73 14.35
N ILE A 169 7.95 -5.81 15.50
CA ILE A 169 7.55 -4.62 16.26
C ILE A 169 8.76 -3.75 16.66
N LEU A 170 9.90 -4.35 17.02
CA LEU A 170 11.10 -3.58 17.39
C LEU A 170 11.64 -2.75 16.21
N ALA A 171 11.83 -3.37 15.04
CA ALA A 171 12.25 -2.67 13.81
C ALA A 171 11.24 -1.60 13.37
N LYS A 172 9.94 -1.89 13.50
CA LYS A 172 8.84 -0.94 13.26
C LYS A 172 8.89 0.26 14.21
N ALA A 173 9.21 0.04 15.48
CA ALA A 173 9.37 1.10 16.46
C ALA A 173 10.60 1.98 16.16
N GLU A 174 11.71 1.37 15.71
CA GLU A 174 12.90 2.10 15.30
C GLU A 174 12.62 3.05 14.14
N VAL A 175 11.91 2.60 13.10
CA VAL A 175 11.56 3.45 11.97
C VAL A 175 10.50 4.49 12.34
N ALA A 176 9.57 4.17 13.25
CA ALA A 176 8.65 5.15 13.83
C ALA A 176 9.40 6.30 14.52
N LYS A 177 10.39 5.97 15.35
CA LYS A 177 11.22 6.97 16.04
C LYS A 177 12.00 7.84 15.05
N LYS A 178 12.59 7.25 14.00
CA LYS A 178 13.29 7.97 12.93
C LYS A 178 12.38 8.95 12.18
N ASN A 179 11.10 8.63 12.05
CA ASN A 179 10.08 9.46 11.40
C ASN A 179 9.35 10.40 12.36
N SER A 180 9.92 10.70 13.54
CA SER A 180 9.38 11.64 14.52
C SER A 180 7.96 11.30 15.03
N ILE A 181 7.56 10.03 14.95
CA ILE A 181 6.32 9.55 15.56
C ILE A 181 6.46 9.65 17.08
N LYS A 182 5.41 10.15 17.73
CA LYS A 182 5.38 10.35 19.19
C LYS A 182 4.89 9.10 19.91
N LEU A 183 3.83 8.49 19.38
CA LEU A 183 3.15 7.35 19.98
C LEU A 183 3.01 6.20 18.99
N PHE A 184 3.45 5.02 19.40
CA PHE A 184 3.29 3.78 18.65
C PHE A 184 2.37 2.81 19.39
N LEU A 185 1.19 2.58 18.82
CA LEU A 185 0.24 1.60 19.32
C LEU A 185 0.62 0.20 18.84
N VAL A 186 0.72 -0.73 19.76
CA VAL A 186 1.09 -2.14 19.49
C VAL A 186 0.05 -3.09 20.10
N PRO A 187 -0.01 -4.37 19.67
CA PRO A 187 -0.96 -5.33 20.24
C PRO A 187 -0.63 -5.66 21.71
N LEU A 188 -1.65 -6.11 22.45
CA LEU A 188 -1.50 -6.51 23.86
C LEU A 188 -0.33 -7.49 24.10
N GLY A 189 0.51 -7.17 25.08
CA GLY A 189 1.69 -7.94 25.45
C GLY A 189 2.82 -7.93 24.41
N GLN A 190 2.87 -6.94 23.52
CA GLN A 190 3.97 -6.74 22.55
C GLN A 190 4.84 -5.52 22.85
N ARG A 191 4.62 -4.80 23.96
CA ARG A 191 5.57 -3.78 24.43
C ARG A 191 6.93 -4.36 24.78
N ALA A 192 6.94 -5.56 25.36
CA ALA A 192 8.17 -6.31 25.65
C ALA A 192 8.54 -7.21 24.46
N GLN A 193 9.74 -7.03 23.90
CA GLN A 193 10.26 -7.77 22.77
C GLN A 193 11.50 -8.57 23.14
N VAL A 194 11.86 -9.54 22.30
CA VAL A 194 13.14 -10.25 22.39
C VAL A 194 14.06 -9.65 21.33
N LYS A 195 15.17 -9.06 21.76
CA LYS A 195 16.23 -8.56 20.90
C LYS A 195 17.35 -9.60 20.85
N THR A 196 17.79 -9.95 19.65
CA THR A 196 18.87 -10.89 19.42
C THR A 196 20.09 -10.14 18.93
N GLU A 197 21.21 -10.31 19.61
CA GLU A 197 22.49 -9.70 19.25
C GLU A 197 23.46 -10.80 18.85
N THR A 198 24.10 -10.63 17.69
CA THR A 198 25.14 -11.53 17.20
C THR A 198 26.50 -10.84 17.33
N ARG A 199 27.44 -11.51 17.98
CA ARG A 199 28.81 -11.04 18.15
C ARG A 199 29.77 -12.06 17.57
N LYS A 200 30.63 -11.62 16.66
CA LYS A 200 31.75 -12.43 16.16
C LYS A 200 32.88 -12.39 17.19
N VAL A 201 33.15 -13.51 17.83
CA VAL A 201 34.26 -13.69 18.77
C VAL A 201 35.36 -14.43 18.03
N CYS A 202 36.54 -13.79 17.93
CA CYS A 202 37.69 -14.38 17.25
C CYS A 202 38.79 -14.66 18.27
N GLU A 203 39.28 -15.90 18.29
CA GLU A 203 40.43 -16.34 19.07
C GLU A 203 41.61 -16.62 18.14
N THR A 204 42.78 -16.08 18.48
CA THR A 204 44.02 -16.35 17.73
C THR A 204 44.77 -17.48 18.41
N ILE A 205 44.98 -18.59 17.70
CA ILE A 205 45.74 -19.74 18.17
C ILE A 205 46.92 -19.93 17.21
N GLY A 206 48.12 -19.55 17.66
CA GLY A 206 49.33 -19.61 16.83
C GLY A 206 49.32 -18.57 15.71
N LEU A 207 49.46 -19.01 14.46
CA LEU A 207 49.38 -18.16 13.25
C LEU A 207 47.97 -18.11 12.63
N THR A 208 46.99 -18.79 13.24
CA THR A 208 45.64 -18.94 12.70
C THR A 208 44.63 -18.23 13.61
N SER A 209 43.65 -17.56 13.00
CA SER A 209 42.49 -16.98 13.71
C SER A 209 41.27 -17.87 13.50
N TYR A 210 40.62 -18.25 14.60
CA TYR A 210 39.34 -18.96 14.61
C TYR A 210 38.27 -17.97 15.05
N CYS A 211 37.15 -17.90 14.34
CA CYS A 211 36.05 -17.01 14.71
C CYS A 211 34.76 -17.80 14.84
N GLU A 212 34.07 -17.60 15.94
CA GLU A 212 32.74 -18.14 16.22
C GLU A 212 31.74 -16.99 16.34
N THR A 213 30.50 -17.22 15.91
CA THR A 213 29.42 -16.25 16.09
C THR A 213 28.64 -16.65 17.32
N GLU A 214 28.73 -15.84 18.37
CA GLU A 214 27.90 -15.97 19.56
C GLU A 214 26.60 -15.18 19.38
N THR A 215 25.47 -15.82 19.66
CA THR A 215 24.15 -15.19 19.63
C THR A 215 23.60 -15.10 21.04
N THR A 216 23.26 -13.88 21.48
CA THR A 216 22.64 -13.63 22.79
C THR A 216 21.27 -12.99 22.60
N SER A 217 20.29 -13.43 23.37
CA SER A 217 18.93 -12.89 23.33
C SER A 217 18.59 -12.23 24.66
N LYS A 218 18.09 -10.99 24.60
CA LYS A 218 17.69 -10.20 25.77
C LYS A 218 16.23 -9.77 25.60
N ARG A 219 15.45 -9.83 26.69
CA ARG A 219 14.13 -9.20 26.74
C ARG A 219 14.30 -7.70 26.96
N VAL A 220 13.68 -6.90 26.10
CA VAL A 220 13.75 -5.43 26.12
C VAL A 220 12.35 -4.84 26.11
N ASP A 221 12.18 -3.70 26.76
CA ASP A 221 10.98 -2.86 26.63
C ASP A 221 11.22 -1.89 25.46
N ILE A 222 10.32 -1.85 24.48
CA ILE A 222 10.51 -1.03 23.28
C ILE A 222 10.62 0.45 23.62
N GLN A 223 9.80 0.95 24.56
CA GLN A 223 9.78 2.36 24.90
C GLN A 223 11.10 2.78 25.55
N GLU A 224 11.67 1.94 26.41
CA GLU A 224 12.99 2.19 27.00
C GLU A 224 14.13 2.05 26.00
N GLU A 225 14.10 1.01 25.16
CA GLU A 225 15.16 0.71 24.20
C GLU A 225 15.22 1.74 23.06
N ILE A 226 14.07 2.16 22.53
CA ILE A 226 13.96 3.01 21.34
C ILE A 226 13.71 4.48 21.70
N GLY A 227 13.13 4.75 22.88
CA GLY A 227 12.78 6.11 23.31
C GLY A 227 11.57 6.69 22.56
N ILE A 228 10.60 5.85 22.19
CA ILE A 228 9.28 6.24 21.64
C ILE A 228 8.20 5.82 22.63
N GLU A 229 7.11 6.59 22.77
CA GLU A 229 6.00 6.19 23.62
C GLU A 229 5.29 4.97 23.01
N VAL A 230 5.05 3.94 23.81
CA VAL A 230 4.41 2.70 23.37
C VAL A 230 3.23 2.37 24.27
N ILE A 231 2.05 2.28 23.66
CA ILE A 231 0.81 1.86 24.31
C ILE A 231 0.34 0.56 23.67
N GLU A 232 -0.07 -0.38 24.52
CA GLU A 232 -0.67 -1.62 24.07
C GLU A 232 -2.18 -1.46 23.93
N VAL A 233 -2.74 -1.85 22.78
CA VAL A 233 -4.17 -1.79 22.50
C VAL A 233 -4.71 -3.17 22.14
N GLY A 234 -5.94 -3.46 22.55
CA GLY A 234 -6.64 -4.71 22.28
C GLY A 234 -7.64 -4.65 21.13
N SER A 235 -8.10 -3.46 20.76
CA SER A 235 -9.16 -3.30 19.74
C SER A 235 -9.04 -2.00 18.94
N ILE A 236 -9.72 -1.95 17.79
CA ILE A 236 -9.83 -0.71 17.00
C ILE A 236 -10.61 0.38 17.73
N SER A 237 -11.68 0.03 18.44
CA SER A 237 -12.46 1.02 19.20
C SER A 237 -11.60 1.76 20.23
N GLU A 238 -10.74 1.03 20.95
CA GLU A 238 -9.76 1.62 21.87
C GLU A 238 -8.69 2.43 21.13
N ALA A 239 -8.18 1.92 20.01
CA ALA A 239 -7.13 2.59 19.25
C ALA A 239 -7.58 3.96 18.72
N LEU A 240 -8.84 4.11 18.28
CA LEU A 240 -9.38 5.35 17.73
C LEU A 240 -9.25 6.54 18.68
N GLU A 241 -9.38 6.32 19.99
CA GLU A 241 -9.31 7.38 21.01
C GLU A 241 -7.96 8.12 21.00
N TYR A 242 -6.87 7.42 20.65
CA TYR A 242 -5.53 8.01 20.59
C TYR A 242 -5.27 8.85 19.33
N PHE A 243 -6.07 8.66 18.28
CA PHE A 243 -5.92 9.37 17.01
C PHE A 243 -6.73 10.67 16.94
N ILE A 244 -7.59 10.95 17.92
CA ILE A 244 -8.36 12.19 18.00
C ILE A 244 -7.41 13.36 18.28
N MET A 245 -7.57 14.44 17.52
CA MET A 245 -6.82 15.69 17.71
C MET A 245 -7.42 16.46 18.89
N ASN A 246 -6.63 16.65 19.96
CA ASN A 246 -6.97 17.54 21.07
C ASN A 246 -6.57 18.99 20.80
#